data_AF-A0A235IY03-F1
#
_entry.id   AF-A0A235IY03-F1
#
_cell.length_a   1.000
_cell.length_b   1.000
_cell.length_c   1.000
_cell.angle_alpha   90.00
_cell.angle_beta   90.00
_cell.angle_gamma   90.00
#
_symmetry.space_group_name_H-M   'P 1'
#
loop_
_entity.id
_entity.type
_entity.pdbx_description
1 polymer ?
#
loop_
_entity_poly.entity_id
_entity_poly.type
_entity_poly.pdbx_seq_one_letter_code
_entity_poly.pdbx_strand_id
1 'polypeptide(L)'
;MITQEEFDNKASVESEFDELDDAVAPEIEIDSVPDDFGELYRVWNGSHLLGTFYQNLEGKWVTQPCNSDKRHCCDTSASAQLLIIAVNGLLVADVAA
;
A
#
# COMPACT_ATOMS: atom_id res chain seq x y z
N MET A 1 -20.74 -33.23 24.31
CA MET A 1 -20.99 -32.89 22.89
C MET A 1 -20.86 -31.40 22.80
N ILE A 2 -19.77 -30.93 22.20
CA ILE A 2 -19.40 -29.51 22.12
C ILE A 2 -19.69 -29.11 20.67
N THR A 3 -20.68 -28.26 20.47
CA THR A 3 -21.02 -27.69 19.16
C THR A 3 -20.50 -26.26 19.13
N GLN A 4 -19.49 -26.02 18.28
CA GLN A 4 -18.94 -24.72 17.94
C GLN A 4 -19.13 -24.51 16.44
N GLU A 5 -20.15 -23.76 16.04
CA GLU A 5 -20.41 -23.21 14.71
C GLU A 5 -21.22 -21.93 15.01
N GLU A 6 -20.96 -20.71 14.53
CA GLU A 6 -20.16 -20.20 13.42
C GLU A 6 -19.87 -18.71 13.75
N PHE A 7 -18.67 -18.24 13.48
CA PHE A 7 -18.19 -16.90 13.89
C PHE A 7 -18.70 -15.85 12.90
N ASP A 8 -19.42 -14.85 13.43
CA ASP A 8 -19.93 -13.64 12.77
C ASP A 8 -18.93 -13.04 11.76
N ASN A 9 -19.20 -13.16 10.46
CA ASN A 9 -18.47 -12.43 9.43
C ASN A 9 -19.08 -11.03 9.26
N LYS A 10 -18.69 -10.09 10.14
CA LYS A 10 -18.88 -8.66 9.90
C LYS A 10 -17.80 -8.14 8.95
N ALA A 11 -18.02 -8.33 7.65
CA ALA A 11 -17.30 -7.56 6.63
C ALA A 11 -18.10 -6.30 6.31
N SER A 12 -17.71 -5.19 6.94
CA SER A 12 -17.85 -3.82 6.43
C SER A 12 -17.39 -2.87 7.54
N VAL A 13 -16.08 -2.60 7.58
CA VAL A 13 -15.54 -1.41 8.23
C VAL A 13 -15.29 -0.38 7.14
N GLU A 14 -16.20 0.57 7.15
CA GLU A 14 -16.11 1.99 6.81
C GLU A 14 -14.73 2.52 6.38
N SER A 15 -14.71 3.25 5.28
CA SER A 15 -13.87 4.44 5.14
C SER A 15 -14.58 5.40 4.20
N GLU A 16 -15.57 6.10 4.74
CA GLU A 16 -15.99 7.40 4.23
C GLU A 16 -14.86 8.37 4.55
N PHE A 17 -14.14 8.84 3.52
CA PHE A 17 -13.18 9.92 3.67
C PHE A 17 -13.82 11.21 3.19
N ASP A 18 -14.10 12.05 4.19
CA ASP A 18 -14.65 13.40 4.14
C ASP A 18 -13.79 14.34 3.27
N GLU A 19 -14.45 15.29 2.61
CA GLU A 19 -13.92 16.29 1.67
C GLU A 19 -12.57 16.90 2.10
N LEU A 20 -11.56 16.77 1.22
CA LEU A 20 -10.36 17.61 1.27
C LEU A 20 -10.39 18.66 0.16
N ASP A 21 -10.35 19.90 0.63
CA ASP A 21 -9.98 21.19 0.03
C ASP A 21 -9.08 21.09 -1.23
N ASP A 22 -9.26 22.04 -2.17
CA ASP A 22 -8.68 22.18 -3.53
C ASP A 22 -7.13 22.09 -3.60
N ALA A 23 -6.59 20.92 -3.29
CA ALA A 23 -5.30 20.42 -3.70
C ALA A 23 -5.59 19.02 -4.23
N VAL A 24 -5.42 18.78 -5.53
CA VAL A 24 -5.67 17.47 -6.15
C VAL A 24 -4.96 16.40 -5.33
N ALA A 25 -5.72 15.68 -4.50
CA ALA A 25 -5.20 14.62 -3.67
C ALA A 25 -4.58 13.60 -4.62
N PRO A 26 -3.35 13.12 -4.38
CA PRO A 26 -2.74 12.13 -5.25
C PRO A 26 -3.66 10.90 -5.30
N GLU A 27 -4.15 10.56 -6.48
CA GLU A 27 -5.03 9.41 -6.74
C GLU A 27 -4.21 8.12 -6.66
N ILE A 28 -3.84 7.74 -5.44
CA ILE A 28 -3.04 6.54 -5.20
C ILE A 28 -3.91 5.30 -5.31
N GLU A 29 -3.56 4.43 -6.25
CA GLU A 29 -4.22 3.15 -6.46
C GLU A 29 -3.24 2.00 -6.21
N ILE A 30 -3.74 0.90 -5.66
CA ILE A 30 -2.98 -0.35 -5.48
C ILE A 30 -3.73 -1.50 -6.10
N ASP A 31 -3.02 -2.26 -6.93
CA ASP A 31 -3.48 -3.54 -7.43
C ASP A 31 -2.45 -4.64 -7.14
N SER A 32 -2.88 -5.91 -7.29
CA SER A 32 -1.98 -7.06 -7.22
C SER A 32 -2.01 -7.87 -8.52
N VAL A 33 -0.87 -8.49 -8.83
CA VAL A 33 -0.72 -9.46 -9.90
C VAL A 33 0.03 -10.69 -9.36
N PRO A 34 -0.35 -11.91 -9.77
CA PRO A 34 0.39 -13.11 -9.40
C PRO A 34 1.76 -13.12 -10.10
N ASP A 35 2.80 -13.48 -9.36
CA ASP A 35 4.18 -13.65 -9.81
C ASP A 35 4.73 -15.02 -9.37
N ASP A 36 5.85 -15.46 -9.95
CA ASP A 36 6.49 -16.74 -9.63
C ASP A 36 6.84 -16.90 -8.14
N PHE A 37 7.04 -15.79 -7.42
CA PHE A 37 7.38 -15.76 -6.01
C PHE A 37 6.24 -15.37 -5.07
N GLY A 38 5.02 -15.21 -5.58
CA GLY A 38 3.83 -14.82 -4.81
C GLY A 38 3.12 -13.61 -5.41
N GLU A 39 2.29 -12.93 -4.61
CA GLU A 39 1.60 -11.72 -5.07
C GLU A 39 2.56 -10.53 -5.15
N LEU A 40 2.57 -9.85 -6.29
CA LEU A 40 3.28 -8.60 -6.52
C LEU A 40 2.27 -7.45 -6.51
N TYR A 41 2.50 -6.47 -5.65
CA TYR A 41 1.66 -5.29 -5.53
C TYR A 41 2.26 -4.12 -6.30
N ARG A 42 1.43 -3.36 -6.99
CA ARG A 42 1.81 -2.19 -7.80
C ARG A 42 1.16 -0.96 -7.21
N VAL A 43 1.95 0.10 -7.02
CA VAL A 43 1.46 1.39 -6.52
C VAL A 43 1.43 2.37 -7.68
N TRP A 44 0.26 2.95 -7.94
CA TRP A 44 0.01 3.87 -9.04
C TRP A 44 -0.38 5.25 -8.52
N ASN A 45 -0.13 6.28 -9.33
CA ASN A 45 -0.76 7.59 -9.22
C ASN A 45 -1.38 7.91 -10.59
N GLY A 46 -2.70 7.73 -10.70
CA GLY A 46 -3.39 7.67 -11.99
C GLY A 46 -2.72 6.65 -12.93
N SER A 47 -2.30 7.09 -14.12
CA SER A 47 -1.63 6.22 -15.11
C SER A 47 -0.12 6.01 -14.89
N HIS A 48 0.46 6.53 -13.79
CA HIS A 48 1.89 6.44 -13.52
C HIS A 48 2.21 5.41 -12.44
N LEU A 49 3.04 4.41 -12.80
CA LEU A 49 3.56 3.44 -11.84
C LEU A 49 4.64 4.09 -10.96
N LEU A 50 4.42 4.13 -9.65
CA LEU A 50 5.35 4.67 -8.67
C LEU A 50 6.38 3.64 -8.20
N GLY A 51 5.97 2.38 -8.16
CA GLY A 51 6.82 1.27 -7.74
C GLY A 51 6.01 0.02 -7.45
N THR A 52 6.73 -1.03 -7.04
CA THR A 52 6.15 -2.29 -6.64
C THR A 52 6.63 -2.72 -5.26
N PHE A 53 5.87 -3.58 -4.60
CA PHE A 53 6.30 -4.23 -3.39
C PHE A 53 5.76 -5.66 -3.31
N TYR A 54 6.50 -6.54 -2.65
CA TYR A 54 6.15 -7.95 -2.49
C TYR A 54 6.66 -8.46 -1.15
N GLN A 55 6.09 -9.57 -0.67
CA GLN A 55 6.57 -10.23 0.53
C GLN A 55 7.65 -11.25 0.16
N ASN A 56 8.83 -11.15 0.77
CA ASN A 56 9.90 -12.13 0.58
C ASN A 56 9.66 -13.41 1.40
N LEU A 57 10.50 -14.42 1.21
CA LEU A 57 10.42 -15.71 1.92
C LEU A 57 10.63 -15.59 3.45
N GLU A 58 11.18 -14.48 3.93
CA GLU A 58 11.36 -14.18 5.35
C GLU A 58 10.14 -13.44 5.95
N GLY A 59 9.10 -13.19 5.15
CA GLY A 59 7.91 -12.46 5.57
C GLY A 59 8.07 -10.94 5.57
N LYS A 60 9.20 -10.40 5.11
CA LYS A 60 9.46 -8.96 4.99
C LYS A 60 8.94 -8.41 3.68
N TRP A 61 8.45 -7.18 3.71
CA TRP A 61 7.96 -6.47 2.54
C TRP A 61 9.11 -5.74 1.84
N VAL A 62 9.45 -6.15 0.63
CA VAL A 62 10.50 -5.53 -0.17
C VAL A 62 9.88 -4.52 -1.11
N THR A 63 10.38 -3.30 -1.08
CA THR A 63 9.96 -2.20 -1.97
C THR A 63 10.89 -2.05 -3.16
N GLN A 64 10.33 -1.68 -4.30
CA GLN A 64 11.04 -1.35 -5.53
C GLN A 64 10.42 -0.09 -6.15
N PRO A 65 10.81 1.11 -5.69
CA PRO A 65 10.38 2.37 -6.31
C PRO A 65 10.89 2.46 -7.76
N CYS A 66 10.08 2.98 -8.68
CA CYS A 66 10.50 3.12 -10.09
C CYS A 66 11.60 4.18 -10.29
N ASN A 67 11.69 5.14 -9.37
CA ASN A 67 12.65 6.25 -9.40
C ASN A 67 13.90 5.99 -8.54
N SER A 68 14.08 4.78 -8.01
CA SER A 68 15.24 4.43 -7.19
C SER A 68 15.65 2.97 -7.34
N ASP A 69 16.94 2.71 -7.50
CA ASP A 69 17.48 1.33 -7.46
C ASP A 69 17.53 0.75 -6.04
N LYS A 70 17.21 1.54 -5.01
CA LYS A 70 17.25 1.10 -3.63
C LYS A 70 16.05 0.23 -3.30
N ARG A 71 16.34 -0.96 -2.77
CA ARG A 71 15.32 -1.86 -2.23
C ARG A 71 15.32 -1.75 -0.72
N HIS A 72 14.19 -1.32 -0.17
CA HIS A 72 13.99 -1.26 1.28
C HIS A 72 13.14 -2.43 1.75
N CYS A 73 13.53 -3.03 2.88
CA CYS A 73 12.74 -4.05 3.56
C CYS A 73 11.94 -3.40 4.68
N CYS A 74 10.65 -3.70 4.74
CA CYS A 74 9.69 -3.20 5.72
C CYS A 74 9.04 -4.37 6.47
N ASP A 75 8.62 -4.12 7.70
CA ASP A 75 7.90 -5.13 8.50
C ASP A 75 6.43 -5.28 8.10
N THR A 76 5.84 -4.25 7.49
CA THR A 76 4.43 -4.20 7.11
C THR A 76 4.25 -3.70 5.68
N SER A 77 3.16 -4.11 5.04
CA SER A 77 2.78 -3.65 3.69
C SER A 77 2.49 -2.15 3.67
N ALA A 78 1.85 -1.61 4.72
CA ALA A 78 1.58 -0.18 4.85
C ALA A 78 2.87 0.65 4.83
N SER A 79 3.92 0.21 5.53
CA SER A 79 5.22 0.89 5.50
C SER A 79 5.88 0.82 4.12
N ALA A 80 5.72 -0.31 3.41
CA ALA A 80 6.24 -0.46 2.05
C ALA A 80 5.53 0.50 1.07
N GLN A 81 4.20 0.61 1.15
CA GLN A 81 3.41 1.56 0.39
C GLN A 81 3.83 3.00 0.67
N LEU A 82 3.86 3.41 1.95
CA LEU A 82 4.23 4.77 2.35
C LEU A 82 5.64 5.13 1.87
N LEU A 83 6.58 4.19 1.91
CA LEU A 83 7.94 4.42 1.43
C LEU A 83 7.97 4.68 -0.08
N ILE A 84 7.23 3.91 -0.88
CA ILE A 84 7.14 4.14 -2.33
C ILE A 84 6.54 5.52 -2.63
N ILE A 85 5.49 5.92 -1.93
CA ILE A 85 4.86 7.25 -2.07
C ILE A 85 5.83 8.35 -1.66
N ALA A 86 6.53 8.18 -0.53
CA ALA A 86 7.51 9.12 0.00
C ALA A 86 8.67 9.36 -0.96
N VAL A 87 9.25 8.28 -1.49
CA VAL A 87 10.38 8.35 -2.42
C VAL A 87 9.98 9.01 -3.74
N ASN A 88 8.72 8.91 -4.15
CA ASN A 88 8.17 9.61 -5.31
C ASN A 88 7.77 11.08 -5.01
N GLY A 89 8.00 11.58 -3.79
CA GLY A 89 7.74 12.98 -3.44
C GLY A 89 6.26 13.34 -3.34
N LEU A 90 5.39 12.33 -3.18
CA LEU A 90 3.94 12.49 -3.12
C LEU A 90 3.40 12.58 -1.69
N LEU A 91 4.27 12.44 -0.67
CA LEU A 91 3.90 12.77 0.69
C LEU A 91 3.98 14.29 0.88
N VAL A 92 2.82 14.94 0.87
CA VAL A 92 2.71 16.31 1.34
C VAL A 92 2.76 16.26 2.87
N ALA A 93 3.85 16.75 3.45
CA ALA A 93 3.88 17.02 4.88
C ALA A 93 3.05 18.28 5.12
N ASP A 94 1.87 18.11 5.69
CA ASP A 94 1.08 19.23 6.22
C ASP A 94 1.86 19.82 7.40
N VAL A 95 2.69 20.84 7.12
CA VAL A 95 3.24 21.72 8.15
C VAL A 95 2.24 22.86 8.26
N ALA A 96 1.24 22.68 9.11
CA ALA A 96 0.50 23.79 9.69
C ALA A 96 1.49 24.62 10.53
N ALA A 97 1.73 25.86 10.08
CA ALA A 97 2.53 26.88 10.78
C ALA A 97 1.65 27.72 11.71
#